data_AF-A0A0N0VL52-F1
#
_entry.id   AF-A0A0N0VL52-F1
#
_cell.length_a   1.000
_cell.length_b   1.000
_cell.length_c   1.000
_cell.angle_alpha   90.00
_cell.angle_beta   90.00
_cell.angle_gamma   90.00
#
_symmetry.space_group_name_H-M   'P 1'
#
loop_
_entity.id
_entity.type
_entity.pdbx_description
1 polymer ?
#
loop_
_entity_poly.entity_id
_entity_poly.type
_entity_poly.pdbx_seq_one_letter_code
_entity_poly.pdbx_strand_id
1 'polypeptide(L)'
;NGTEFTSMAILKWSQETNVEWHYIQPGKPMQNGFVESFNGSFRDECLNETLFSSLSHARHHITEWKEDYNRNRPHSSLGNLTPQEYATKMTLQKQTA
;
A
#
# COMPACT_ATOMS: atom_id res chain seq x y z
N ASN A 1 -3.82 14.79 3.14
CA ASN A 1 -2.98 15.78 3.88
C ASN A 1 -3.43 15.86 5.34
N GLY A 2 -3.46 14.73 6.05
CA GLY A 2 -3.71 14.72 7.50
C GLY A 2 -2.53 15.29 8.28
N THR A 3 -2.73 15.65 9.54
CA THR A 3 -1.69 16.26 10.38
C THR A 3 -0.50 15.33 10.61
N GLU A 4 -0.74 14.01 10.60
CA GLU A 4 0.28 12.96 10.63
C GLU A 4 1.23 13.02 9.42
N PHE A 5 0.70 13.40 8.25
CA PHE A 5 1.42 13.52 6.98
C PHE A 5 1.96 14.94 6.71
N THR A 6 1.75 15.89 7.63
CA THR A 6 2.33 17.24 7.55
C THR A 6 3.24 17.54 8.74
N SER A 7 3.51 16.55 9.59
CA SER A 7 4.31 16.70 10.80
C SER A 7 5.80 16.89 10.49
N MET A 8 6.55 17.55 11.39
CA MET A 8 8.01 17.66 11.24
C MET A 8 8.71 16.29 11.29
N ALA A 9 8.13 15.31 11.99
CA ALA A 9 8.68 13.97 12.07
C ALA A 9 8.73 13.29 10.70
N ILE A 10 7.65 13.37 9.91
CA ILE A 10 7.61 12.73 8.59
C ILE A 10 8.50 13.44 7.57
N LEU A 11 8.59 14.77 7.63
CA LEU A 11 9.47 15.54 6.75
C LEU A 11 10.95 15.26 7.05
N LYS A 12 11.32 15.18 8.33
CA LYS A 12 12.67 14.79 8.74
C LYS A 12 13.02 13.40 8.23
N TRP A 13 12.14 12.42 8.42
CA TRP A 13 12.35 11.06 7.93
C TRP A 13 12.51 11.00 6.40
N SER A 14 11.70 11.75 5.65
CA SER A 14 11.78 11.83 4.18
C SER A 14 13.14 12.38 3.71
N GLN A 15 13.65 13.40 4.39
CA GLN A 15 14.98 13.96 4.11
C GLN A 15 16.10 12.97 4.44
N GLU A 16 16.04 12.33 5.60
CA GLU A 16 17.05 11.35 6.04
C GLU A 16 17.10 10.10 5.15
N THR A 17 15.96 9.72 4.57
CA THR A 17 15.84 8.54 3.69
C THR A 17 16.00 8.87 2.20
N ASN A 18 16.17 10.14 1.84
CA ASN A 18 16.16 10.63 0.45
C ASN A 18 14.92 10.19 -0.33
N VAL A 19 13.77 10.11 0.34
CA VAL A 19 12.47 9.84 -0.29
C VAL A 19 11.81 11.16 -0.58
N GLU A 20 11.57 11.48 -1.84
CA GLU A 20 10.86 12.71 -2.21
C GLU A 20 9.44 12.75 -1.64
N TRP A 21 9.04 13.94 -1.16
CA TRP A 21 7.75 14.17 -0.54
C TRP A 21 6.82 14.99 -1.44
N HIS A 22 5.65 14.44 -1.75
CA HIS A 22 4.66 15.09 -2.64
C HIS A 22 3.26 15.04 -2.02
N TYR A 23 2.60 16.18 -1.92
CA TYR A 23 1.19 16.25 -1.55
C TYR A 23 0.31 16.07 -2.79
N ILE A 24 -0.88 15.49 -2.59
CA ILE A 24 -1.92 15.54 -3.61
C ILE A 24 -2.39 16.99 -3.81
N GLN A 25 -2.68 17.35 -5.05
CA GLN A 25 -3.18 18.67 -5.41
C GLN A 25 -4.63 18.84 -4.94
N PRO A 26 -5.01 20.02 -4.43
CA PRO A 26 -6.41 20.33 -4.13
C PRO A 26 -7.30 20.09 -5.35
N GLY A 27 -8.41 19.38 -5.15
CA GLY A 27 -9.37 19.07 -6.23
C GLY A 27 -8.90 17.97 -7.21
N LYS A 28 -7.82 17.23 -6.91
CA LYS A 28 -7.33 16.10 -7.73
C LYS A 28 -7.37 14.77 -6.98
N PRO A 29 -8.56 14.25 -6.60
CA PRO A 29 -8.69 13.02 -5.82
C PRO A 29 -8.07 11.79 -6.52
N MET A 30 -8.08 11.77 -7.85
CA MET A 30 -7.50 10.68 -8.64
C MET A 30 -6.00 10.45 -8.39
N GLN A 31 -5.25 11.44 -7.89
CA GLN A 31 -3.84 11.25 -7.51
C GLN A 31 -3.67 10.27 -6.34
N ASN A 32 -4.73 10.01 -5.58
CA ASN A 32 -4.76 9.06 -4.47
C ASN A 32 -5.44 7.73 -4.83
N GLY A 33 -5.90 7.55 -6.08
CA GLY A 33 -6.81 6.47 -6.45
C GLY A 33 -6.26 5.06 -6.21
N PHE A 34 -4.95 4.85 -6.37
CA PHE A 34 -4.33 3.55 -6.14
C PHE A 34 -4.40 3.11 -4.68
N VAL A 35 -4.01 4.00 -3.75
CA VAL A 35 -4.04 3.68 -2.32
C VAL A 35 -5.48 3.64 -1.78
N GLU A 36 -6.40 4.41 -2.36
CA GLU A 36 -7.82 4.31 -2.03
C GLU A 36 -8.41 2.96 -2.43
N SER A 37 -8.10 2.47 -3.64
CA SER A 37 -8.52 1.13 -4.09
C SER A 37 -7.95 0.02 -3.20
N PHE A 38 -6.68 0.12 -2.82
CA PHE A 38 -6.05 -0.81 -1.86
C PHE A 38 -6.77 -0.77 -0.50
N ASN A 39 -6.97 0.42 0.06
CA ASN A 39 -7.61 0.59 1.37
C ASN A 39 -9.07 0.13 1.37
N GLY A 40 -9.79 0.30 0.26
CA GLY A 40 -11.13 -0.24 0.08
C GLY A 40 -11.13 -1.76 0.16
N SER A 41 -10.28 -2.42 -0.63
CA SER A 41 -10.13 -3.88 -0.62
C SER A 41 -9.74 -4.41 0.77
N PHE A 42 -8.77 -3.76 1.43
CA PHE A 42 -8.34 -4.16 2.77
C PHE A 42 -9.45 -4.01 3.81
N ARG A 43 -10.23 -2.93 3.73
CA ARG A 43 -11.35 -2.70 4.63
C ARG A 43 -12.44 -3.74 4.43
N ASP A 44 -12.88 -3.92 3.19
CA ASP A 44 -14.04 -4.73 2.86
C ASP A 44 -13.75 -6.23 3.01
N GLU A 45 -12.51 -6.67 2.80
CA GLU A 45 -12.18 -8.09 2.81
C GLU A 45 -11.48 -8.57 4.09
N CYS A 46 -10.91 -7.67 4.89
CA CYS A 46 -10.19 -8.04 6.11
C CYS A 46 -10.78 -7.38 7.35
N LEU A 47 -10.82 -6.04 7.39
CA LEU A 47 -11.16 -5.32 8.62
C LEU A 47 -12.64 -5.41 8.98
N ASN A 48 -13.53 -5.42 7.98
CA ASN A 48 -14.98 -5.50 8.21
C ASN A 48 -15.46 -6.94 8.42
N GLU A 49 -14.75 -7.93 7.87
CA GLU A 49 -15.13 -9.35 7.94
C GLU A 49 -14.72 -10.02 9.27
N THR A 50 -13.82 -9.41 10.04
CA THR A 50 -13.25 -10.03 11.24
C THR A 50 -13.45 -9.18 12.48
N LEU A 51 -14.07 -9.75 13.52
CA LEU A 51 -14.06 -9.17 14.86
C LEU A 51 -12.77 -9.57 15.59
N PHE A 52 -11.88 -8.60 15.81
CA PHE A 52 -10.61 -8.85 16.46
C PHE A 52 -10.74 -8.92 17.99
N SER A 53 -10.49 -10.09 18.56
CA SER A 53 -10.47 -10.32 20.01
C SER A 53 -9.22 -9.80 20.72
N SER A 54 -8.12 -9.53 20.00
CA SER A 54 -6.89 -8.98 20.56
C SER A 54 -5.99 -8.36 19.49
N LEU A 55 -4.97 -7.60 19.92
CA LEU A 55 -3.95 -7.08 19.00
C LEU A 55 -3.15 -8.19 18.31
N SER A 56 -2.88 -9.30 19.00
CA SER A 56 -2.17 -10.43 18.40
C SER A 56 -3.01 -11.09 17.31
N HIS A 57 -4.32 -11.24 17.56
CA HIS A 57 -5.26 -11.77 16.59
C HIS A 57 -5.40 -10.85 15.36
N ALA A 58 -5.50 -9.54 15.57
CA ALA A 58 -5.50 -8.57 14.46
C ALA A 58 -4.21 -8.64 13.63
N ARG A 59 -3.04 -8.69 14.27
CA ARG A 59 -1.75 -8.81 13.57
C ARG A 59 -1.66 -10.07 12.72
N HIS A 60 -2.17 -11.19 13.22
CA HIS A 60 -2.20 -12.45 12.49
C HIS A 60 -3.04 -12.31 11.20
N HIS A 61 -4.32 -11.94 11.32
CA HIS A 61 -5.22 -11.81 10.16
C HIS A 61 -4.73 -10.77 9.14
N ILE A 62 -4.25 -9.62 9.61
CA ILE A 62 -3.72 -8.58 8.71
C ILE A 62 -2.48 -9.09 7.97
N THR A 63 -1.63 -9.89 8.63
CA THR A 63 -0.45 -10.48 7.99
C THR A 63 -0.88 -11.49 6.93
N GLU A 64 -1.82 -12.38 7.24
CA GLU A 64 -2.32 -13.35 6.26
C GLU A 64 -2.95 -12.67 5.04
N TRP A 65 -3.82 -11.68 5.25
CA TRP A 65 -4.42 -10.92 4.15
C TRP A 65 -3.35 -10.21 3.30
N LYS A 66 -2.33 -9.61 3.94
CA LYS A 66 -1.23 -8.95 3.24
C LYS A 66 -0.41 -9.94 2.41
N GLU A 67 -0.12 -11.14 2.92
CA GLU A 67 0.61 -12.15 2.16
C GLU A 67 -0.21 -12.66 0.97
N ASP A 68 -1.50 -12.90 1.15
CA ASP A 68 -2.40 -13.28 0.05
C ASP A 68 -2.45 -12.21 -1.04
N TYR A 69 -2.72 -10.95 -0.65
CA TYR A 69 -2.79 -9.83 -1.57
C TYR A 69 -1.51 -9.65 -2.38
N ASN A 70 -0.34 -9.75 -1.73
CA ASN A 70 0.92 -9.46 -2.42
C ASN A 70 1.51 -10.63 -3.20
N ARG A 71 1.23 -11.89 -2.81
CA ARG A 71 1.92 -13.06 -3.37
C ARG A 71 1.03 -14.05 -4.10
N ASN A 72 -0.26 -14.07 -3.81
CA ASN A 72 -1.17 -15.09 -4.35
C ASN A 72 -2.24 -14.49 -5.25
N ARG A 73 -2.67 -13.25 -4.98
CA ARG A 73 -3.77 -12.60 -5.71
C ARG A 73 -3.27 -11.96 -7.01
N PRO A 74 -3.74 -12.40 -8.19
CA PRO A 74 -3.46 -11.72 -9.45
C PRO A 74 -4.31 -10.46 -9.61
N HIS A 75 -3.73 -9.38 -10.12
CA HIS A 75 -4.43 -8.12 -10.37
C HIS A 75 -4.51 -7.83 -11.86
N SER A 76 -5.73 -7.60 -12.37
CA SER A 76 -5.95 -7.29 -13.79
C SER A 76 -5.22 -6.02 -14.24
N SER A 77 -5.11 -5.01 -13.36
CA SER A 77 -4.33 -3.78 -13.59
C SER A 77 -2.83 -4.02 -13.73
N LEU A 78 -2.33 -5.16 -13.26
CA LEU A 78 -0.93 -5.60 -13.36
C LEU A 78 -0.74 -6.68 -14.44
N GLY A 79 -1.71 -6.86 -15.34
CA GLY A 79 -1.65 -7.89 -16.38
C GLY A 79 -1.86 -9.30 -15.83
N ASN A 80 -2.68 -9.44 -14.78
CA ASN A 80 -2.94 -10.67 -14.03
C ASN A 80 -1.70 -11.26 -13.32
N LEU A 81 -0.71 -10.40 -13.03
CA LEU A 81 0.39 -10.73 -12.13
C LEU A 81 0.02 -10.38 -10.68
N THR A 82 0.66 -11.04 -9.74
CA THR A 82 0.64 -10.61 -8.33
C THR A 82 1.50 -9.36 -8.16
N PRO A 83 1.28 -8.55 -7.10
CA PRO A 83 2.12 -7.40 -6.82
C PRO A 83 3.60 -7.75 -6.68
N GLN A 84 3.92 -8.91 -6.09
CA GLN A 84 5.29 -9.39 -5.96
C GLN A 84 5.90 -9.72 -7.33
N GLU A 85 5.20 -10.46 -8.18
CA GLU A 85 5.68 -10.80 -9.52
C GLU A 85 5.91 -9.55 -10.38
N TYR A 86 4.96 -8.60 -10.31
CA TYR A 86 5.07 -7.33 -11.00
C TYR A 86 6.28 -6.53 -10.52
N ALA A 87 6.50 -6.44 -9.21
CA ALA A 87 7.66 -5.76 -8.63
C ALA A 87 8.99 -6.40 -9.07
N THR A 88 9.09 -7.74 -9.06
CA THR A 88 10.27 -8.46 -9.54
C THR A 88 10.53 -8.16 -11.02
N LYS A 89 9.50 -8.20 -11.87
CA LYS A 89 9.60 -7.85 -13.29
C LYS A 89 10.09 -6.41 -13.50
N MET A 90 9.55 -5.45 -12.75
CA MET A 90 9.95 -4.03 -12.83
C MET A 90 11.41 -3.82 -12.40
N THR A 91 11.86 -4.50 -11.36
CA THR A 91 13.26 -4.42 -10.89
C THR A 91 14.22 -4.97 -11.94
N LEU A 92 13.91 -6.11 -12.56
CA LEU A 92 14.72 -6.69 -13.63
C LEU A 92 14.82 -5.72 -14.82
N GLN A 93 13.70 -5.14 -15.25
CA GLN A 93 13.69 -4.18 -16.36
C GLN A 93 14.55 -2.95 -16.09
N LYS A 94 14.53 -2.43 -14.86
CA LYS A 94 15.39 -1.30 -14.45
C LYS A 94 16.88 -1.63 -14.41
N GLN A 95 17.24 -2.90 -14.21
CA GLN A 95 18.64 -3.34 -14.20
C GLN A 95 19.19 -3.56 -15.62
N THR A 96 18.31 -3.88 -16.57
CA THR A 96 18.67 -4.12 -17.98
C THR A 96 18.65 -2.88 -18.87
N ALA A 97 18.20 -1.74 -18.34
CA ALA A 97 18.12 -0.44 -19.02
C ALA A 97 19.25 0.47 -18.56
#